data_AF-I4K6Q8-F1
#
_entry.id   AF-I4K6Q8-F1
#
_cell.length_a   1.000
_cell.length_b   1.000
_cell.length_c   1.000
_cell.angle_alpha   90.00
_cell.angle_beta   90.00
_cell.angle_gamma   90.00
#
_symmetry.space_group_name_H-M   'P 1'
#
loop_
_entity.id
_entity.type
_entity.pdbx_description
1 polymer ?
#
loop_
_entity_poly.entity_id
_entity_poly.type
_entity_poly.pdbx_seq_one_letter_code
_entity_poly.pdbx_strand_id
1 'polypeptide(L)'
;MTRNPITFIKGPLLEWLKKNSDEGIIDAFWPVPCDRESADFRELCNNGVRLFQNCYWGDAERLDGIFLSNFKLNDDIYFCISSSDQLFETYDPTAFGLIETELHFLQSSAFLVISDFKLKRPIPSRLLNGDTFEDDLQKFFPKITAFRLAEDNTREYLLATYIRVVLAAEPPESPSLIFKDELIALALLIPETDHNWLFFQLLSLITSKRHENLYLELYRLLEFFFPIANIFNLKNQIAYPGAPLELLENCRTQLSWNMNHNTGARAALKYSGTRFAEILSGEAFNLPPDCSREERDKKTLAFKSTAMESLAELRHSLTHQNFKRTTVKRENLIKSTESLLVFLGEAFTAYRRDILGIH
;
A
#
# COMPACT_ATOMS: atom_id res chain seq x y z
N MET A 1 19.80 -6.71 -9.27
CA MET A 1 19.72 -7.30 -10.62
C MET A 1 20.91 -6.86 -11.47
N THR A 2 21.37 -7.66 -12.45
CA THR A 2 22.42 -7.24 -13.39
C THR A 2 21.90 -6.16 -14.36
N ARG A 3 22.75 -5.19 -14.71
CA ARG A 3 22.45 -4.15 -15.71
C ARG A 3 22.94 -4.52 -17.12
N ASN A 4 23.60 -5.67 -17.26
CA ASN A 4 23.98 -6.17 -18.57
C ASN A 4 22.79 -6.96 -19.15
N PRO A 5 22.17 -6.49 -20.25
CA PRO A 5 20.98 -7.13 -20.81
C PRO A 5 21.26 -8.56 -21.29
N ILE A 6 22.45 -8.84 -21.82
CA ILE A 6 22.83 -10.20 -22.25
C ILE A 6 22.89 -11.14 -21.05
N THR A 7 23.51 -10.71 -19.95
CA THR A 7 23.58 -11.49 -18.71
C THR A 7 22.19 -11.69 -18.10
N PHE A 8 21.33 -10.67 -18.16
CA PHE A 8 19.95 -10.74 -17.70
C PHE A 8 19.13 -11.76 -18.51
N ILE A 9 19.19 -11.68 -19.84
CA ILE A 9 18.48 -12.58 -20.77
C ILE A 9 18.92 -14.03 -20.55
N LYS A 10 20.23 -14.29 -20.54
CA LYS A 10 20.79 -15.66 -20.47
C LYS A 10 20.74 -16.29 -19.07
N GLY A 11 20.53 -15.50 -18.03
CA GLY A 11 20.46 -15.98 -16.65
C GLY A 11 19.05 -15.79 -16.09
N PRO A 12 18.79 -14.72 -15.30
CA PRO A 12 17.54 -14.55 -14.57
C PRO A 12 16.27 -14.68 -15.43
N LEU A 13 16.24 -14.09 -16.64
CA LEU A 13 15.06 -14.17 -17.50
C LEU A 13 14.84 -15.58 -18.04
N LEU A 14 15.89 -16.23 -18.56
CA LEU A 14 15.81 -17.62 -19.03
C LEU A 14 15.36 -18.58 -17.92
N GLU A 15 15.86 -18.41 -16.70
CA GLU A 15 15.44 -19.21 -15.54
C GLU A 15 13.97 -19.00 -15.19
N TRP A 16 13.51 -17.74 -15.19
CA TRP A 16 12.11 -17.42 -14.95
C TRP A 16 11.20 -17.96 -16.06
N LEU A 17 11.62 -17.86 -17.33
CA LEU A 17 10.89 -18.42 -18.47
C LEU A 17 10.74 -19.95 -18.36
N LYS A 18 11.80 -20.66 -17.96
CA LYS A 18 11.75 -22.11 -17.70
C LYS A 18 10.75 -22.50 -16.62
N LYS A 19 10.57 -21.67 -15.59
CA LYS A 19 9.58 -21.90 -14.53
C LYS A 19 8.14 -21.61 -14.98
N ASN A 20 7.97 -20.79 -16.02
CA ASN A 20 6.68 -20.31 -16.51
C ASN A 20 6.33 -20.83 -17.91
N SER A 21 7.07 -21.81 -18.43
CA SER A 21 6.79 -22.47 -19.70
C SER A 21 6.04 -23.80 -19.50
N ASP A 22 5.48 -24.34 -20.58
CA ASP A 22 4.98 -25.72 -20.59
C ASP A 22 6.14 -26.73 -20.57
N GLU A 23 5.78 -28.02 -20.52
CA GLU A 23 6.76 -29.12 -20.49
C GLU A 23 7.55 -29.17 -21.81
N GLY A 24 8.75 -28.60 -21.79
CA GLY A 24 9.68 -28.61 -22.91
C GLY A 24 11.07 -28.13 -22.50
N ILE A 25 12.09 -28.62 -23.20
CA ILE A 25 13.48 -28.19 -22.96
C ILE A 25 13.69 -26.84 -23.65
N ILE A 26 14.18 -25.87 -22.87
CA ILE A 26 14.56 -24.53 -23.35
C ILE A 26 16.08 -24.42 -23.24
N ASP A 27 16.76 -24.56 -24.37
CA ASP A 27 18.22 -24.59 -24.42
C ASP A 27 18.81 -23.17 -24.54
N ALA A 28 18.23 -22.36 -25.42
CA ALA A 28 18.67 -20.99 -25.67
C ALA A 28 17.50 -20.10 -26.08
N PHE A 29 17.47 -18.88 -25.53
CA PHE A 29 16.44 -17.88 -25.75
C PHE A 29 17.07 -16.54 -26.12
N TRP A 30 16.54 -15.88 -27.13
CA TRP A 30 16.94 -14.53 -27.51
C TRP A 30 15.75 -13.68 -27.96
N PRO A 31 15.35 -12.63 -27.21
CA PRO A 31 14.26 -11.75 -27.62
C PRO A 31 14.70 -10.85 -28.78
N VAL A 32 13.84 -10.65 -29.76
CA VAL A 32 14.03 -9.73 -30.89
C VAL A 32 12.82 -8.80 -31.05
N PRO A 33 13.01 -7.48 -31.19
CA PRO A 33 11.89 -6.52 -31.28
C PRO A 33 11.18 -6.56 -32.64
N CYS A 34 11.88 -7.00 -33.69
CA CYS A 34 11.35 -7.15 -35.05
C CYS A 34 12.27 -8.07 -35.87
N ASP A 35 11.94 -8.27 -37.15
CA ASP A 35 12.78 -9.05 -38.06
C ASP A 35 14.18 -8.44 -38.17
N ARG A 36 15.21 -9.28 -38.15
CA ARG A 36 16.62 -8.86 -38.26
C ARG A 36 16.93 -8.17 -39.59
N GLU A 37 16.16 -8.47 -40.64
CA GLU A 37 16.29 -7.83 -41.95
C GLU A 37 15.64 -6.44 -42.01
N SER A 38 14.83 -6.07 -41.00
CA SER A 38 14.24 -4.75 -40.90
C SER A 38 15.31 -3.67 -40.73
N ALA A 39 15.13 -2.54 -41.41
CA ALA A 39 16.02 -1.38 -41.31
C ALA A 39 16.12 -0.85 -39.86
N ASP A 40 15.05 -0.98 -39.08
CA ASP A 40 14.93 -0.43 -37.73
C ASP A 40 15.51 -1.35 -36.65
N PHE A 41 15.82 -2.62 -36.99
CA PHE A 41 16.20 -3.65 -36.02
C PHE A 41 17.36 -3.22 -35.11
N ARG A 42 18.43 -2.66 -35.69
CA ARG A 42 19.61 -2.24 -34.93
C ARG A 42 19.30 -1.08 -33.99
N GLU A 43 18.49 -0.13 -34.45
CA GLU A 43 18.11 1.04 -33.64
C GLU A 43 17.29 0.61 -32.43
N LEU A 44 16.26 -0.21 -32.65
CA LEU A 44 15.41 -0.75 -31.58
C LEU A 44 16.21 -1.54 -30.55
N CYS A 45 17.10 -2.43 -31.01
CA CYS A 45 17.98 -3.19 -30.12
C CYS A 45 18.89 -2.26 -29.29
N ASN A 46 19.52 -1.28 -29.93
CA ASN A 46 20.40 -0.33 -29.23
C ASN A 46 19.63 0.50 -28.20
N ASN A 47 18.41 0.94 -28.54
CA ASN A 47 17.57 1.69 -27.62
C ASN A 47 17.18 0.83 -26.40
N GLY A 48 16.73 -0.41 -26.62
CA GLY A 48 16.39 -1.35 -25.54
C GLY A 48 17.57 -1.67 -24.62
N VAL A 49 18.76 -1.91 -25.20
CA VAL A 49 20.01 -2.12 -24.44
C VAL A 49 20.35 -0.90 -23.60
N ARG A 50 20.33 0.29 -24.18
CA ARG A 50 20.64 1.55 -23.49
C ARG A 50 19.66 1.81 -22.34
N LEU A 51 18.35 1.66 -22.59
CA LEU A 51 17.32 1.84 -21.57
C LEU A 51 17.56 0.89 -20.40
N PHE A 52 17.76 -0.40 -20.66
CA PHE A 52 17.95 -1.40 -19.62
C PHE A 52 19.23 -1.17 -18.80
N GLN A 53 20.34 -0.83 -19.46
CA GLN A 53 21.62 -0.56 -18.78
C GLN A 53 21.54 0.60 -17.80
N ASN A 54 20.68 1.58 -18.08
CA ASN A 54 20.48 2.77 -17.27
C ASN A 54 19.36 2.60 -16.23
N CYS A 55 18.69 1.45 -16.19
CA CYS A 55 17.67 1.15 -15.17
C CYS A 55 18.30 0.62 -13.88
N TYR A 56 17.90 1.21 -12.75
CA TYR A 56 18.25 0.74 -11.41
C TYR A 56 16.98 0.29 -10.69
N TRP A 57 16.76 -1.01 -10.70
CA TRP A 57 15.61 -1.62 -10.04
C TRP A 57 15.80 -1.66 -8.52
N GLY A 58 14.75 -1.27 -7.80
CA GLY A 58 14.59 -1.53 -6.37
C GLY A 58 14.09 -2.95 -6.11
N ASP A 59 13.78 -3.21 -4.85
CA ASP A 59 13.15 -4.46 -4.45
C ASP A 59 11.68 -4.49 -4.89
N ALA A 60 11.13 -5.71 -5.02
CA ALA A 60 9.70 -5.89 -5.27
C ALA A 60 8.97 -6.10 -3.93
N GLU A 61 7.87 -5.39 -3.78
CA GLU A 61 6.91 -5.58 -2.70
C GLU A 61 5.75 -6.46 -3.20
N ARG A 62 5.31 -7.38 -2.34
CA ARG A 62 4.21 -8.28 -2.64
C ARG A 62 3.18 -8.28 -1.52
N LEU A 63 1.93 -8.02 -1.88
CA LEU A 63 0.81 -8.05 -0.94
C LEU A 63 -0.45 -8.55 -1.63
N ASP A 64 -1.11 -9.57 -1.08
CA ASP A 64 -2.45 -10.02 -1.50
C ASP A 64 -2.62 -10.21 -3.04
N GLY A 65 -1.58 -10.73 -3.70
CA GLY A 65 -1.59 -10.95 -5.16
C GLY A 65 -1.28 -9.71 -6.00
N ILE A 66 -0.93 -8.59 -5.37
CA ILE A 66 -0.42 -7.37 -6.00
C ILE A 66 1.10 -7.36 -5.87
N PHE A 67 1.74 -6.98 -6.97
CA PHE A 67 3.19 -6.88 -7.12
C PHE A 67 3.53 -5.44 -7.48
N LEU A 68 4.40 -4.84 -6.67
CA LEU A 68 4.85 -3.46 -6.79
C LEU A 68 6.36 -3.46 -6.87
N SER A 69 6.93 -2.66 -7.76
CA SER A 69 8.36 -2.40 -7.75
C SER A 69 8.63 -1.04 -8.36
N ASN A 70 9.78 -0.47 -8.05
CA ASN A 70 10.21 0.78 -8.62
C ASN A 70 11.56 0.63 -9.32
N PHE A 71 11.83 1.49 -10.29
CA PHE A 71 13.15 1.63 -10.87
C PHE A 71 13.49 3.09 -11.14
N LYS A 72 14.78 3.42 -11.10
CA LYS A 72 15.27 4.72 -11.54
C LYS A 72 15.82 4.60 -12.96
N LEU A 73 15.50 5.58 -13.79
CA LEU A 73 16.07 5.72 -15.13
C LEU A 73 16.47 7.19 -15.29
N ASN A 74 17.78 7.43 -15.39
CA ASN A 74 18.36 8.77 -15.24
C ASN A 74 18.00 9.35 -13.86
N ASP A 75 17.31 10.50 -13.82
CA ASP A 75 16.87 11.18 -12.60
C ASP A 75 15.40 10.92 -12.25
N ASP A 76 14.65 10.25 -13.13
CA ASP A 76 13.24 9.93 -12.93
C ASP A 76 13.06 8.62 -12.16
N ILE A 77 12.01 8.58 -11.32
CA ILE A 77 11.57 7.37 -10.61
C ILE A 77 10.28 6.85 -11.25
N TYR A 78 10.31 5.57 -11.58
CA TYR A 78 9.21 4.83 -12.18
C TYR A 78 8.71 3.78 -11.21
N PHE A 79 7.40 3.54 -11.25
CA PHE A 79 6.70 2.59 -10.42
C PHE A 79 5.89 1.66 -11.31
N CYS A 80 6.04 0.35 -11.09
CA CYS A 80 5.33 -0.70 -11.80
C CYS A 80 4.38 -1.40 -10.84
N ILE A 81 3.18 -1.67 -11.32
CA ILE A 81 2.17 -2.45 -10.60
C ILE A 81 1.58 -3.53 -11.50
N SER A 82 1.41 -4.73 -10.96
CA SER A 82 0.63 -5.80 -11.60
C SER A 82 -0.08 -6.65 -10.55
N SER A 83 -1.11 -7.37 -10.95
CA SER A 83 -1.89 -8.22 -10.05
C SER A 83 -2.17 -9.59 -10.67
N SER A 84 -2.06 -10.64 -9.86
CA SER A 84 -2.51 -11.98 -10.22
C SER A 84 -4.02 -12.09 -10.28
N ASP A 85 -4.75 -11.31 -9.49
CA ASP A 85 -6.17 -11.55 -9.23
C ASP A 85 -7.07 -10.43 -9.75
N GLN A 86 -6.50 -9.29 -10.12
CA GLN A 86 -7.24 -8.08 -10.45
C GLN A 86 -6.78 -7.49 -11.78
N LEU A 87 -7.73 -6.96 -12.54
CA LEU A 87 -7.42 -6.07 -13.66
C LEU A 87 -7.35 -4.65 -13.09
N PHE A 88 -6.23 -3.98 -13.34
CA PHE A 88 -6.11 -2.55 -13.05
C PHE A 88 -6.69 -1.75 -14.21
N GLU A 89 -7.60 -0.85 -13.85
CA GLU A 89 -8.18 0.14 -14.74
C GLU A 89 -7.70 1.48 -14.23
N THR A 90 -6.76 2.08 -14.95
CA THR A 90 -6.09 3.30 -14.51
C THR A 90 -7.10 4.44 -14.42
N TYR A 91 -7.35 4.95 -13.21
CA TYR A 91 -8.19 6.12 -12.95
C TYR A 91 -7.31 7.35 -12.80
N ASP A 92 -7.40 8.27 -13.77
CA ASP A 92 -6.72 9.58 -13.83
C ASP A 92 -5.41 9.67 -13.02
N PRO A 93 -4.28 9.13 -13.53
CA PRO A 93 -2.99 9.14 -12.85
C PRO A 93 -2.55 10.52 -12.39
N THR A 94 -2.92 11.55 -13.14
CA THR A 94 -2.49 12.92 -12.88
C THR A 94 -3.08 13.46 -11.58
N ALA A 95 -4.28 13.02 -11.21
CA ALA A 95 -4.90 13.34 -9.93
C ALA A 95 -4.11 12.79 -8.72
N PHE A 96 -3.20 11.85 -8.94
CA PHE A 96 -2.32 11.25 -7.92
C PHE A 96 -0.89 11.76 -8.01
N GLY A 97 -0.59 12.68 -8.94
CA GLY A 97 0.77 13.14 -9.20
C GLY A 97 1.61 12.12 -9.98
N LEU A 98 0.95 11.28 -10.79
CA LEU A 98 1.55 10.22 -11.58
C LEU A 98 1.30 10.46 -13.08
N ILE A 99 2.21 9.97 -13.91
CA ILE A 99 2.09 9.99 -15.37
C ILE A 99 2.21 8.56 -15.86
N GLU A 100 1.15 8.02 -16.46
CA GLU A 100 1.18 6.68 -17.05
C GLU A 100 2.19 6.64 -18.19
N THR A 101 2.98 5.56 -18.25
CA THR A 101 4.05 5.38 -19.22
C THR A 101 4.12 3.94 -19.68
N GLU A 102 4.66 3.75 -20.88
CA GLU A 102 4.92 2.42 -21.41
C GLU A 102 6.28 1.90 -20.94
N LEU A 103 6.37 0.58 -20.78
CA LEU A 103 7.62 -0.10 -20.46
C LEU A 103 8.17 -0.78 -21.71
N HIS A 104 9.48 -0.68 -21.89
CA HIS A 104 10.18 -1.50 -22.86
C HIS A 104 10.12 -2.99 -22.45
N PHE A 105 10.16 -3.92 -23.40
CA PHE A 105 10.11 -5.37 -23.15
C PHE A 105 11.04 -5.83 -22.02
N LEU A 106 12.34 -5.47 -22.09
CA LEU A 106 13.31 -5.82 -21.06
C LEU A 106 12.97 -5.26 -19.66
N GLN A 107 12.32 -4.10 -19.57
CA GLN A 107 11.86 -3.53 -18.30
C GLN A 107 10.68 -4.33 -17.75
N SER A 108 9.70 -4.63 -18.61
CA SER A 108 8.57 -5.50 -18.28
C SER A 108 9.06 -6.87 -17.80
N SER A 109 10.01 -7.49 -18.51
CA SER A 109 10.61 -8.76 -18.12
C SER A 109 11.36 -8.68 -16.79
N ALA A 110 12.11 -7.61 -16.54
CA ALA A 110 12.79 -7.42 -15.25
C ALA A 110 11.80 -7.32 -14.10
N PHE A 111 10.71 -6.57 -14.25
CA PHE A 111 9.64 -6.51 -13.25
C PHE A 111 9.10 -7.90 -12.92
N LEU A 112 8.81 -8.73 -13.94
CA LEU A 112 8.30 -10.10 -13.74
C LEU A 112 9.31 -10.99 -13.00
N VAL A 113 10.59 -10.88 -13.33
CA VAL A 113 11.67 -11.66 -12.71
C VAL A 113 11.89 -11.25 -11.25
N ILE A 114 11.98 -9.95 -10.94
CA ILE A 114 12.20 -9.46 -9.56
C ILE A 114 11.00 -9.80 -8.68
N SER A 115 9.80 -9.71 -9.24
CA SER A 115 8.55 -10.01 -8.54
C SER A 115 8.27 -11.52 -8.41
N ASP A 116 9.07 -12.38 -9.05
CA ASP A 116 8.80 -13.82 -9.24
C ASP A 116 7.33 -14.07 -9.67
N PHE A 117 6.84 -13.23 -10.59
CA PHE A 117 5.43 -13.23 -10.98
C PHE A 117 5.10 -14.55 -11.70
N LYS A 118 4.03 -15.23 -11.30
CA LYS A 118 3.60 -16.48 -11.93
C LYS A 118 2.57 -16.22 -13.01
N LEU A 119 2.80 -16.74 -14.21
CA LEU A 119 1.86 -16.58 -15.31
C LEU A 119 0.62 -17.45 -15.11
N LYS A 120 -0.55 -16.89 -15.46
CA LYS A 120 -1.83 -17.64 -15.45
C LYS A 120 -1.86 -18.76 -16.48
N ARG A 121 -1.15 -18.56 -17.60
CA ARG A 121 -1.01 -19.52 -18.68
C ARG A 121 0.47 -19.72 -18.96
N PRO A 122 0.95 -20.98 -19.02
CA PRO A 122 2.34 -21.23 -19.35
C PRO A 122 2.65 -20.78 -20.79
N ILE A 123 3.88 -20.31 -21.00
CA ILE A 123 4.40 -19.96 -22.33
C ILE A 123 4.73 -21.26 -23.08
N PRO A 124 4.29 -21.45 -24.33
CA PRO A 124 4.70 -22.59 -25.13
C PRO A 124 6.22 -22.62 -25.33
N SER A 125 6.88 -23.67 -24.85
CA SER A 125 8.34 -23.87 -24.93
C SER A 125 8.88 -23.79 -26.37
N ARG A 126 8.07 -24.17 -27.36
CA ARG A 126 8.40 -24.00 -28.79
C ARG A 126 8.68 -22.56 -29.22
N LEU A 127 8.14 -21.57 -28.49
CA LEU A 127 8.39 -20.15 -28.76
C LEU A 127 9.74 -19.68 -28.17
N LEU A 128 10.35 -20.46 -27.27
CA LEU A 128 11.48 -20.03 -26.43
C LEU A 128 12.83 -20.60 -26.87
N ASN A 129 12.88 -21.31 -28.01
CA ASN A 129 14.10 -21.89 -28.55
C ASN A 129 14.61 -21.09 -29.76
N GLY A 130 15.60 -20.23 -29.52
CA GLY A 130 16.22 -19.37 -30.53
C GLY A 130 15.74 -17.92 -30.44
N ASP A 131 15.61 -17.27 -31.60
CA ASP A 131 15.09 -15.92 -31.71
C ASP A 131 13.56 -15.91 -31.52
N THR A 132 13.09 -15.08 -30.60
CA THR A 132 11.67 -14.96 -30.26
C THR A 132 11.24 -13.50 -30.36
N PHE A 133 10.16 -13.22 -31.09
CA PHE A 133 9.61 -11.88 -31.14
C PHE A 133 9.07 -11.44 -29.78
N GLU A 134 9.43 -10.23 -29.37
CA GLU A 134 8.99 -9.65 -28.08
C GLU A 134 7.44 -9.63 -27.98
N ASP A 135 6.75 -9.24 -29.06
CA ASP A 135 5.29 -9.19 -29.13
C ASP A 135 4.62 -10.55 -28.92
N ASP A 136 5.26 -11.64 -29.37
CA ASP A 136 4.72 -12.98 -29.19
C ASP A 136 4.78 -13.43 -27.73
N LEU A 137 5.76 -12.94 -26.97
CA LEU A 137 5.89 -13.22 -25.54
C LEU A 137 4.99 -12.33 -24.70
N GLN A 138 4.88 -11.05 -25.04
CA GLN A 138 4.09 -10.09 -24.26
C GLN A 138 2.62 -10.50 -24.16
N LYS A 139 2.09 -11.23 -25.14
CA LYS A 139 0.74 -11.84 -25.10
C LYS A 139 0.50 -12.76 -23.89
N PHE A 140 1.56 -13.30 -23.30
CA PHE A 140 1.50 -14.16 -22.12
C PHE A 140 1.80 -13.42 -20.82
N PHE A 141 2.37 -12.22 -20.88
CA PHE A 141 2.70 -11.44 -19.69
C PHE A 141 1.42 -10.87 -19.06
N PRO A 142 1.37 -10.73 -17.72
CA PRO A 142 0.28 -9.99 -17.10
C PRO A 142 0.33 -8.53 -17.56
N LYS A 143 -0.81 -7.83 -17.49
CA LYS A 143 -0.83 -6.38 -17.67
C LYS A 143 0.02 -5.75 -16.58
N ILE A 144 1.06 -5.01 -16.97
CA ILE A 144 1.88 -4.20 -16.07
C ILE A 144 1.52 -2.76 -16.34
N THR A 145 1.02 -2.07 -15.33
CA THR A 145 0.82 -0.62 -15.42
C THR A 145 2.06 0.06 -14.85
N ALA A 146 2.60 1.04 -15.56
CA ALA A 146 3.76 1.78 -15.11
C ALA A 146 3.46 3.27 -15.03
N PHE A 147 4.03 3.90 -14.01
CA PHE A 147 3.87 5.32 -13.74
C PHE A 147 5.23 5.97 -13.53
N ARG A 148 5.41 7.15 -14.09
CA ARG A 148 6.47 8.07 -13.71
C ARG A 148 5.93 9.04 -12.65
N LEU A 149 6.72 9.29 -11.62
CA LEU A 149 6.37 10.28 -10.60
C LEU A 149 6.52 11.70 -11.17
N ALA A 150 5.51 12.55 -10.97
CA ALA A 150 5.64 13.96 -11.35
C ALA A 150 6.70 14.66 -10.48
N GLU A 151 7.40 15.66 -11.05
CA GLU A 151 8.56 16.32 -10.44
C GLU A 151 8.28 16.86 -9.02
N ASP A 152 7.07 17.36 -8.80
CA ASP A 152 6.62 17.94 -7.53
C ASP A 152 6.55 16.94 -6.36
N ASN A 153 6.54 15.62 -6.64
CA ASN A 153 6.37 14.56 -5.63
C ASN A 153 7.64 13.73 -5.39
N THR A 154 8.77 14.09 -5.99
CA THR A 154 10.02 13.31 -5.99
C THR A 154 10.71 13.13 -4.63
N ARG A 155 10.24 13.81 -3.59
CA ARG A 155 10.80 13.74 -2.22
C ARG A 155 9.99 12.84 -1.27
N GLU A 156 8.93 12.21 -1.75
CA GLU A 156 8.10 11.33 -0.93
C GLU A 156 8.78 9.99 -0.63
N TYR A 157 8.40 9.39 0.51
CA TYR A 157 8.83 8.06 0.90
C TYR A 157 8.26 6.98 -0.02
N LEU A 158 9.08 5.95 -0.30
CA LEU A 158 8.76 4.91 -1.27
C LEU A 158 7.42 4.21 -1.01
N LEU A 159 7.13 3.78 0.23
CA LEU A 159 5.86 3.09 0.51
C LEU A 159 4.66 4.04 0.44
N ALA A 160 4.84 5.32 0.76
CA ALA A 160 3.78 6.31 0.60
C ALA A 160 3.48 6.53 -0.89
N THR A 161 4.49 6.55 -1.76
CA THR A 161 4.28 6.60 -3.20
C THR A 161 3.61 5.34 -3.73
N TYR A 162 3.90 4.16 -3.17
CA TYR A 162 3.15 2.94 -3.52
C TYR A 162 1.65 3.05 -3.22
N ILE A 163 1.24 3.77 -2.16
CA ILE A 163 -0.18 4.05 -1.89
C ILE A 163 -0.82 4.82 -3.06
N ARG A 164 -0.15 5.86 -3.58
CA ARG A 164 -0.63 6.61 -4.75
C ARG A 164 -0.75 5.72 -5.98
N VAL A 165 0.26 4.89 -6.23
CA VAL A 165 0.30 3.96 -7.38
C VAL A 165 -0.86 2.97 -7.32
N VAL A 166 -1.14 2.40 -6.16
CA VAL A 166 -2.28 1.48 -5.99
C VAL A 166 -3.60 2.21 -6.17
N LEU A 167 -3.79 3.39 -5.55
CA LEU A 167 -5.01 4.17 -5.73
C LEU A 167 -5.26 4.58 -7.19
N ALA A 168 -4.22 4.98 -7.93
CA ALA A 168 -4.34 5.31 -9.35
C ALA A 168 -4.68 4.10 -10.23
N ALA A 169 -4.35 2.89 -9.77
CA ALA A 169 -4.65 1.64 -10.46
C ALA A 169 -6.01 1.04 -10.07
N GLU A 170 -6.67 1.55 -9.03
CA GLU A 170 -8.01 1.10 -8.59
C GLU A 170 -9.08 1.47 -9.62
N PRO A 171 -10.10 0.61 -9.81
CA PRO A 171 -11.21 0.90 -10.70
C PRO A 171 -11.99 2.15 -10.23
N PRO A 172 -12.60 2.94 -11.14
CA PRO A 172 -13.29 4.20 -10.80
C PRO A 172 -14.36 4.08 -9.71
N GLU A 173 -14.96 2.89 -9.56
CA GLU A 173 -16.02 2.61 -8.60
C GLU A 173 -15.51 2.19 -7.22
N SER A 174 -14.19 2.16 -7.03
CA SER A 174 -13.59 1.68 -5.78
C SER A 174 -13.93 2.61 -4.60
N PRO A 175 -14.36 2.06 -3.45
CA PRO A 175 -14.66 2.84 -2.24
C PRO A 175 -13.53 3.73 -1.76
N SER A 176 -12.28 3.29 -1.97
CA SER A 176 -11.07 4.00 -1.54
C SER A 176 -10.88 5.31 -2.31
N LEU A 177 -11.39 5.41 -3.55
CA LEU A 177 -11.28 6.63 -4.36
C LEU A 177 -12.10 7.80 -3.81
N ILE A 178 -13.15 7.53 -3.01
CA ILE A 178 -13.91 8.57 -2.30
C ILE A 178 -13.03 9.32 -1.31
N PHE A 179 -12.05 8.63 -0.73
CA PHE A 179 -11.17 9.13 0.33
C PHE A 179 -9.71 9.24 -0.12
N LYS A 180 -9.48 9.39 -1.42
CA LYS A 180 -8.13 9.29 -1.99
C LYS A 180 -7.14 10.28 -1.35
N ASP A 181 -7.56 11.51 -1.10
CA ASP A 181 -6.69 12.57 -0.60
C ASP A 181 -6.39 12.33 0.88
N GLU A 182 -7.38 11.89 1.65
CA GLU A 182 -7.23 11.50 3.05
C GLU A 182 -6.35 10.28 3.23
N LEU A 183 -6.47 9.27 2.34
CA LEU A 183 -5.63 8.06 2.38
C LEU A 183 -4.17 8.36 2.02
N ILE A 184 -3.93 9.23 1.04
CA ILE A 184 -2.59 9.72 0.70
C ILE A 184 -2.01 10.52 1.87
N ALA A 185 -2.78 11.46 2.43
CA ALA A 185 -2.34 12.24 3.58
C ALA A 185 -2.01 11.34 4.78
N LEU A 186 -2.84 10.32 5.03
CA LEU A 186 -2.58 9.33 6.07
C LEU A 186 -1.27 8.57 5.82
N ALA A 187 -1.03 8.12 4.59
CA ALA A 187 0.21 7.42 4.22
C ALA A 187 1.46 8.28 4.48
N LEU A 188 1.41 9.58 4.18
CA LEU A 188 2.51 10.52 4.44
C LEU A 188 2.73 10.81 5.94
N LEU A 189 1.73 10.55 6.78
CA LEU A 189 1.82 10.72 8.24
C LEU A 189 2.35 9.48 8.95
N ILE A 190 2.30 8.30 8.33
CA ILE A 190 2.83 7.07 8.93
C ILE A 190 4.36 7.17 9.02
N PRO A 191 4.97 6.88 10.19
CA PRO A 191 6.41 6.89 10.34
C PRO A 191 7.10 5.84 9.44
N GLU A 192 8.21 6.20 8.83
CA GLU A 192 8.93 5.32 7.88
C GLU A 192 9.68 4.20 8.59
N THR A 193 10.39 4.52 9.68
CA THR A 193 11.27 3.57 10.38
C THR A 193 10.46 2.61 11.24
N ASP A 194 10.63 1.30 11.06
CA ASP A 194 10.01 0.22 11.85
C ASP A 194 8.48 0.05 11.72
N HIS A 195 7.80 0.78 10.83
CA HIS A 195 6.34 0.69 10.70
C HIS A 195 5.83 0.25 9.31
N ASN A 196 6.64 -0.48 8.53
CA ASN A 196 6.25 -0.96 7.19
C ASN A 196 4.92 -1.74 7.17
N TRP A 197 4.61 -2.46 8.24
CA TRP A 197 3.36 -3.21 8.37
C TRP A 197 2.11 -2.30 8.35
N LEU A 198 2.21 -1.04 8.82
CA LEU A 198 1.12 -0.06 8.72
C LEU A 198 0.85 0.31 7.26
N PHE A 199 1.91 0.46 6.45
CA PHE A 199 1.78 0.69 5.01
C PHE A 199 1.17 -0.51 4.29
N PHE A 200 1.61 -1.73 4.62
CA PHE A 200 0.98 -2.95 4.07
C PHE A 200 -0.49 -3.07 4.48
N GLN A 201 -0.84 -2.65 5.70
CA GLN A 201 -2.22 -2.61 6.16
C GLN A 201 -3.06 -1.58 5.38
N LEU A 202 -2.51 -0.40 5.03
CA LEU A 202 -3.17 0.56 4.12
C LEU A 202 -3.33 0.00 2.70
N LEU A 203 -2.32 -0.68 2.17
CA LEU A 203 -2.39 -1.30 0.84
C LEU A 203 -3.49 -2.37 0.80
N SER A 204 -3.58 -3.23 1.82
CA SER A 204 -4.63 -4.25 1.92
C SER A 204 -6.02 -3.62 2.04
N LEU A 205 -6.11 -2.52 2.80
CA LEU A 205 -7.32 -1.72 2.94
C LEU A 205 -7.82 -1.16 1.60
N ILE A 206 -6.93 -0.55 0.81
CA ILE A 206 -7.29 0.09 -0.47
C ILE A 206 -7.81 -0.96 -1.46
N THR A 207 -7.23 -2.15 -1.42
CA THR A 207 -7.47 -3.24 -2.39
C THR A 207 -8.63 -4.15 -1.99
N SER A 208 -9.27 -3.88 -0.85
CA SER A 208 -10.36 -4.67 -0.28
C SER A 208 -11.73 -4.49 -0.99
N LYS A 209 -11.86 -3.48 -1.87
CA LYS A 209 -13.00 -3.18 -2.77
C LYS A 209 -14.38 -3.00 -2.12
N ARG A 210 -14.50 -3.05 -0.79
CA ARG A 210 -15.76 -2.93 -0.05
C ARG A 210 -15.64 -1.85 1.02
N HIS A 211 -16.67 -1.02 1.17
CA HIS A 211 -16.68 0.05 2.18
C HIS A 211 -16.59 -0.52 3.61
N GLU A 212 -17.21 -1.67 3.87
CA GLU A 212 -17.14 -2.34 5.16
C GLU A 212 -15.72 -2.79 5.48
N ASN A 213 -15.00 -3.34 4.50
CA ASN A 213 -13.61 -3.75 4.68
C ASN A 213 -12.70 -2.53 4.87
N LEU A 214 -12.91 -1.47 4.07
CA LEU A 214 -12.22 -0.20 4.23
C LEU A 214 -12.34 0.32 5.67
N TYR A 215 -13.57 0.36 6.19
CA TYR A 215 -13.84 0.75 7.57
C TYR A 215 -13.14 -0.17 8.59
N LEU A 216 -13.26 -1.49 8.44
CA LEU A 216 -12.70 -2.45 9.37
C LEU A 216 -11.16 -2.40 9.43
N GLU A 217 -10.50 -2.24 8.28
CA GLU A 217 -9.05 -2.14 8.24
C GLU A 217 -8.55 -0.77 8.78
N LEU A 218 -9.28 0.33 8.57
CA LEU A 218 -8.98 1.59 9.25
C LEU A 218 -9.14 1.47 10.77
N TYR A 219 -10.20 0.80 11.22
CA TYR A 219 -10.41 0.56 12.63
C TYR A 219 -9.28 -0.30 13.21
N ARG A 220 -8.77 -1.28 12.46
CA ARG A 220 -7.61 -2.09 12.85
C ARG A 220 -6.33 -1.25 12.99
N LEU A 221 -6.13 -0.25 12.13
CA LEU A 221 -5.06 0.74 12.31
C LEU A 221 -5.28 1.58 13.57
N LEU A 222 -6.51 1.91 13.93
CA LEU A 222 -6.82 2.63 15.17
C LEU A 222 -6.48 1.78 16.41
N GLU A 223 -6.69 0.46 16.36
CA GLU A 223 -6.34 -0.48 17.43
C GLU A 223 -4.83 -0.50 17.72
N PHE A 224 -3.97 -0.10 16.77
CA PHE A 224 -2.54 0.14 17.01
C PHE A 224 -2.30 1.04 18.21
N PHE A 225 -3.09 2.10 18.37
CA PHE A 225 -2.90 3.11 19.40
C PHE A 225 -3.29 2.65 20.81
N PHE A 226 -3.96 1.50 20.94
CA PHE A 226 -4.47 1.00 22.21
C PHE A 226 -3.33 0.72 23.20
N PRO A 227 -2.33 -0.12 22.86
CA PRO A 227 -1.25 -0.48 23.77
C PRO A 227 -0.05 0.47 23.78
N ILE A 228 0.08 1.39 22.83
CA ILE A 228 1.33 2.14 22.58
C ILE A 228 1.93 2.71 23.87
N ALA A 229 1.14 3.44 24.67
CA ALA A 229 1.65 4.08 25.87
C ALA A 229 2.16 3.08 26.93
N ASN A 230 1.44 1.96 27.07
CA ASN A 230 1.81 0.91 28.01
C ASN A 230 3.08 0.18 27.56
N ILE A 231 3.22 -0.04 26.25
CA ILE A 231 4.42 -0.64 25.67
C ILE A 231 5.65 0.23 25.87
N PHE A 232 5.54 1.55 25.66
CA PHE A 232 6.64 2.46 25.95
C PHE A 232 7.04 2.46 27.43
N ASN A 233 6.05 2.52 28.33
CA ASN A 233 6.31 2.44 29.76
C ASN A 233 6.97 1.12 30.15
N LEU A 234 6.47 0.00 29.62
CA LEU A 234 7.01 -1.34 29.87
C LEU A 234 8.45 -1.43 29.36
N LYS A 235 8.72 -0.97 28.13
CA LYS A 235 10.05 -0.95 27.52
C LYS A 235 11.06 -0.28 28.45
N ASN A 236 10.71 0.90 28.98
CA ASN A 236 11.56 1.66 29.89
C ASN A 236 11.75 0.95 31.24
N GLN A 237 10.70 0.34 31.77
CA GLN A 237 10.75 -0.38 33.06
C GLN A 237 11.65 -1.62 33.01
N ILE A 238 11.62 -2.37 31.90
CA ILE A 238 12.39 -3.61 31.75
C ILE A 238 13.72 -3.39 31.01
N ALA A 239 14.04 -2.15 30.66
CA ALA A 239 15.19 -1.77 29.83
C ALA A 239 15.30 -2.64 28.56
N TYR A 240 14.17 -2.85 27.86
CA TYR A 240 14.14 -3.69 26.66
C TYR A 240 15.01 -3.07 25.55
N PRO A 241 16.01 -3.81 25.02
CA PRO A 241 16.98 -3.26 24.07
C PRO A 241 16.39 -3.05 22.67
N GLY A 242 15.35 -3.80 22.29
CA GLY A 242 14.74 -3.74 20.96
C GLY A 242 13.72 -2.60 20.78
N ALA A 243 13.06 -2.60 19.62
CA ALA A 243 12.06 -1.58 19.30
C ALA A 243 10.77 -1.76 20.14
N PRO A 244 10.03 -0.68 20.46
CA PRO A 244 8.73 -0.78 21.14
C PRO A 244 7.75 -1.72 20.42
N LEU A 245 7.76 -1.74 19.09
CA LEU A 245 6.89 -2.61 18.29
C LEU A 245 7.26 -4.08 18.40
N GLU A 246 8.55 -4.37 18.42
CA GLU A 246 9.05 -5.73 18.67
C GLU A 246 8.59 -6.21 20.06
N LEU A 247 8.64 -5.33 21.06
CA LEU A 247 8.09 -5.62 22.39
C LEU A 247 6.58 -5.84 22.35
N LEU A 248 5.82 -5.03 21.61
CA LEU A 248 4.38 -5.22 21.44
C LEU A 248 4.05 -6.59 20.84
N GLU A 249 4.73 -6.95 19.75
CA GLU A 249 4.55 -8.25 19.11
C GLU A 249 4.92 -9.41 20.04
N ASN A 250 6.01 -9.29 20.81
CA ASN A 250 6.38 -10.28 21.83
C ASN A 250 5.32 -10.40 22.92
N CYS A 251 4.77 -9.28 23.42
CA CYS A 251 3.69 -9.31 24.41
C CYS A 251 2.42 -9.98 23.85
N ARG A 252 2.06 -9.69 22.59
CA ARG A 252 0.87 -10.29 21.96
C ARG A 252 1.04 -11.79 21.72
N THR A 253 2.18 -12.20 21.17
CA THR A 253 2.42 -13.58 20.72
C THR A 253 2.83 -14.50 21.87
N GLN A 254 3.70 -14.04 22.78
CA GLN A 254 4.27 -14.89 23.82
C GLN A 254 3.49 -14.83 25.14
N LEU A 255 2.88 -13.69 25.44
CA LEU A 255 2.16 -13.46 26.71
C LEU A 255 0.63 -13.42 26.53
N SER A 256 0.14 -13.61 25.30
CA SER A 256 -1.28 -13.45 24.95
C SER A 256 -1.87 -12.11 25.43
N TRP A 257 -1.03 -11.08 25.50
CA TRP A 257 -1.44 -9.79 26.03
C TRP A 257 -2.35 -9.10 25.02
N ASN A 258 -3.64 -9.08 25.34
CA ASN A 258 -4.67 -8.41 24.56
C ASN A 258 -5.29 -7.31 25.40
N MET A 259 -5.23 -6.07 24.92
CA MET A 259 -5.93 -4.98 25.58
C MET A 259 -7.44 -5.13 25.34
N ASN A 260 -8.22 -5.00 26.41
CA ASN A 260 -9.68 -4.94 26.28
C ASN A 260 -10.05 -3.80 25.32
N HIS A 261 -10.89 -4.07 24.31
CA HIS A 261 -11.26 -3.09 23.27
C HIS A 261 -11.80 -1.78 23.86
N ASN A 262 -12.64 -1.82 24.90
CA ASN A 262 -13.20 -0.61 25.51
C ASN A 262 -12.12 0.19 26.24
N THR A 263 -11.22 -0.49 26.96
CA THR A 263 -10.08 0.16 27.63
C THR A 263 -9.10 0.75 26.61
N GLY A 264 -8.82 0.01 25.54
CA GLY A 264 -7.93 0.44 24.46
C GLY A 264 -8.47 1.62 23.67
N ALA A 265 -9.76 1.60 23.31
CA ALA A 265 -10.44 2.68 22.62
C ALA A 265 -10.38 3.99 23.44
N ARG A 266 -10.62 3.90 24.76
CA ARG A 266 -10.46 5.05 25.67
C ARG A 266 -9.02 5.53 25.76
N ALA A 267 -8.04 4.63 25.77
CA ALA A 267 -6.63 4.99 25.79
C ALA A 267 -6.20 5.71 24.50
N ALA A 268 -6.75 5.33 23.34
CA ALA A 268 -6.45 5.95 22.06
C ALA A 268 -6.96 7.40 21.96
N LEU A 269 -8.04 7.76 22.66
CA LEU A 269 -8.63 9.10 22.63
C LEU A 269 -7.65 10.22 22.93
N LYS A 270 -6.58 9.96 23.69
CA LYS A 270 -5.59 11.00 24.00
C LYS A 270 -4.80 11.49 22.79
N TYR A 271 -4.78 10.73 21.69
CA TYR A 271 -4.05 11.06 20.46
C TYR A 271 -4.89 11.86 19.45
N SER A 272 -6.17 12.12 19.74
CA SER A 272 -7.06 12.86 18.83
C SER A 272 -7.70 14.07 19.48
N GLY A 273 -8.02 15.05 18.62
CA GLY A 273 -8.87 16.19 18.90
C GLY A 273 -10.35 15.81 18.87
N THR A 274 -11.22 16.81 18.76
CA THR A 274 -12.69 16.62 18.73
C THR A 274 -13.24 16.41 17.33
N ARG A 275 -12.46 16.68 16.28
CA ARG A 275 -12.95 16.76 14.89
C ARG A 275 -13.58 15.47 14.39
N PHE A 276 -13.00 14.32 14.71
CA PHE A 276 -13.59 13.03 14.35
C PHE A 276 -15.00 12.84 14.98
N ALA A 277 -15.17 13.29 16.24
CA ALA A 277 -16.44 13.21 16.94
C ALA A 277 -17.47 14.19 16.38
N GLU A 278 -17.03 15.37 15.91
CA GLU A 278 -17.87 16.33 15.20
C GLU A 278 -18.38 15.74 13.88
N ILE A 279 -17.49 15.07 13.12
CA ILE A 279 -17.88 14.37 11.89
C ILE A 279 -18.95 13.33 12.20
N LEU A 280 -18.74 12.43 13.17
CA LEU A 280 -19.69 11.37 13.53
C LEU A 280 -21.04 11.88 14.03
N SER A 281 -21.03 12.90 14.89
CA SER A 281 -22.27 13.49 15.42
C SER A 281 -22.99 14.35 14.38
N GLY A 282 -22.25 14.99 13.48
CA GLY A 282 -22.77 16.06 12.63
C GLY A 282 -22.94 17.39 13.38
N GLU A 283 -22.36 17.52 14.58
CA GLU A 283 -22.46 18.69 15.44
C GLU A 283 -21.08 19.23 15.80
N ALA A 284 -20.92 20.56 15.77
CA ALA A 284 -19.69 21.20 16.20
C ALA A 284 -19.56 21.16 17.73
N PHE A 285 -18.36 20.87 18.22
CA PHE A 285 -18.07 20.82 19.65
C PHE A 285 -17.91 22.23 20.20
N ASN A 286 -18.95 22.72 20.88
CA ASN A 286 -18.98 24.05 21.46
C ASN A 286 -18.95 23.98 22.99
N LEU A 287 -18.06 24.76 23.59
CA LEU A 287 -17.96 24.93 25.03
C LEU A 287 -18.40 26.34 25.44
N PRO A 288 -19.14 26.50 26.54
CA PRO A 288 -19.44 27.82 27.08
C PRO A 288 -18.13 28.59 27.38
N PRO A 289 -18.07 29.91 27.08
CA PRO A 289 -16.86 30.71 27.27
C PRO A 289 -16.37 30.70 28.73
N ASP A 290 -17.30 30.62 29.69
CA ASP A 290 -17.02 30.66 31.14
C ASP A 290 -16.71 29.28 31.75
N CYS A 291 -16.56 28.24 30.93
CA CYS A 291 -16.31 26.88 31.42
C CYS A 291 -14.90 26.76 32.01
N SER A 292 -14.80 26.18 33.22
CA SER A 292 -13.50 25.94 33.88
C SER A 292 -12.67 24.89 33.13
N ARG A 293 -11.34 24.88 33.30
CA ARG A 293 -10.46 23.92 32.61
C ARG A 293 -10.85 22.46 32.86
N GLU A 294 -11.14 22.10 34.11
CA GLU A 294 -11.56 20.74 34.48
C GLU A 294 -12.87 20.34 33.81
N GLU A 295 -13.85 21.25 33.74
CA GLU A 295 -15.11 20.98 33.04
C GLU A 295 -14.91 20.86 31.53
N ARG A 296 -14.02 21.66 30.93
CA ARG A 296 -13.67 21.54 29.51
C ARG A 296 -13.09 20.17 29.22
N ASP A 297 -12.08 19.74 29.99
CA ASP A 297 -11.43 18.44 29.81
C ASP A 297 -12.43 17.28 29.96
N LYS A 298 -13.32 17.36 30.95
CA LYS A 298 -14.38 16.37 31.17
C LYS A 298 -15.38 16.33 30.01
N LYS A 299 -15.84 17.48 29.51
CA LYS A 299 -16.79 17.55 28.39
C LYS A 299 -16.17 17.09 27.08
N THR A 300 -14.92 17.46 26.81
CA THR A 300 -14.16 16.99 25.65
C THR A 300 -13.98 15.48 25.70
N LEU A 301 -13.59 14.92 26.84
CA LEU A 301 -13.43 13.48 26.98
C LEU A 301 -14.76 12.75 26.78
N ALA A 302 -15.86 13.25 27.34
CA ALA A 302 -17.18 12.67 27.17
C ALA A 302 -17.62 12.67 25.69
N PHE A 303 -17.47 13.80 25.00
CA PHE A 303 -17.82 13.94 23.58
C PHE A 303 -17.04 12.95 22.69
N LYS A 304 -15.71 12.87 22.89
CA LYS A 304 -14.87 11.90 22.19
C LYS A 304 -15.21 10.45 22.52
N SER A 305 -15.55 10.16 23.77
CA SER A 305 -15.90 8.80 24.20
C SER A 305 -17.18 8.31 23.54
N THR A 306 -18.22 9.13 23.47
CA THR A 306 -19.47 8.78 22.78
C THR A 306 -19.25 8.48 21.29
N ALA A 307 -18.42 9.29 20.62
CA ALA A 307 -18.07 9.06 19.22
C ALA A 307 -17.27 7.76 19.03
N MET A 308 -16.29 7.49 19.90
CA MET A 308 -15.51 6.25 19.86
C MET A 308 -16.36 5.00 20.16
N GLU A 309 -17.31 5.10 21.09
CA GLU A 309 -18.28 4.02 21.35
C GLU A 309 -19.12 3.72 20.10
N SER A 310 -19.55 4.76 19.37
CA SER A 310 -20.28 4.58 18.11
C SER A 310 -19.46 3.85 17.03
N LEU A 311 -18.16 4.16 16.91
CA LEU A 311 -17.24 3.43 16.01
C LEU A 311 -17.04 1.98 16.47
N ALA A 312 -16.82 1.75 17.77
CA ALA A 312 -16.68 0.42 18.33
C ALA A 312 -17.93 -0.45 18.11
N GLU A 313 -19.12 0.11 18.27
CA GLU A 313 -20.39 -0.56 18.01
C GLU A 313 -20.54 -0.93 16.53
N LEU A 314 -20.21 -0.02 15.61
CA LEU A 314 -20.22 -0.30 14.18
C LEU A 314 -19.24 -1.41 13.83
N ARG A 315 -18.01 -1.35 14.35
CA ARG A 315 -17.01 -2.42 14.18
C ARG A 315 -17.53 -3.76 14.70
N HIS A 316 -18.09 -3.79 15.90
CA HIS A 316 -18.70 -4.99 16.47
C HIS A 316 -19.83 -5.55 15.59
N SER A 317 -20.70 -4.68 15.06
CA SER A 317 -21.81 -5.09 14.20
C SER A 317 -21.36 -5.69 12.86
N LEU A 318 -20.23 -5.22 12.32
CA LEU A 318 -19.67 -5.69 11.05
C LEU A 318 -18.87 -6.99 11.24
N THR A 319 -18.19 -7.18 12.37
CA THR A 319 -17.39 -8.39 12.64
C THR A 319 -18.20 -9.54 13.24
N HIS A 320 -19.22 -9.25 14.06
CA HIS A 320 -20.06 -10.24 14.70
C HIS A 320 -21.44 -10.29 14.04
N GLN A 321 -21.51 -10.87 12.85
CA GLN A 321 -22.79 -11.22 12.25
C GLN A 321 -23.38 -12.42 13.00
N ASN A 322 -24.07 -12.16 14.11
CA ASN A 322 -24.86 -13.14 14.84
C ASN A 322 -26.05 -13.62 14.00
N PHE A 323 -25.85 -14.38 12.92
CA PHE A 323 -26.87 -14.97 12.01
C PHE A 323 -27.96 -14.03 11.45
N LYS A 324 -27.99 -12.77 11.87
CA LYS A 324 -28.85 -11.68 11.40
C LYS A 324 -27.97 -10.73 10.62
N ARG A 325 -28.31 -10.56 9.34
CA ARG A 325 -27.61 -9.66 8.44
C ARG A 325 -27.92 -8.22 8.83
N THR A 326 -27.08 -7.60 9.65
CA THR A 326 -27.18 -6.17 9.96
C THR A 326 -26.86 -5.41 8.68
N THR A 327 -27.83 -4.66 8.16
CA THR A 327 -27.62 -3.82 6.97
C THR A 327 -27.25 -2.43 7.47
N VAL A 328 -25.97 -2.05 7.35
CA VAL A 328 -25.51 -0.69 7.66
C VAL A 328 -25.75 0.19 6.45
N LYS A 329 -26.34 1.38 6.65
CA LYS A 329 -26.53 2.35 5.57
C LYS A 329 -25.18 2.85 5.06
N ARG A 330 -25.02 2.98 3.74
CA ARG A 330 -23.78 3.45 3.10
C ARG A 330 -23.33 4.81 3.63
N GLU A 331 -24.25 5.74 3.85
CA GLU A 331 -23.97 7.06 4.43
C GLU A 331 -23.30 6.97 5.81
N ASN A 332 -23.78 6.06 6.67
CA ASN A 332 -23.21 5.85 8.00
C ASN A 332 -21.80 5.23 7.92
N LEU A 333 -21.55 4.35 6.94
CA LEU A 333 -20.22 3.81 6.68
C LEU A 333 -19.27 4.90 6.19
N ILE A 334 -19.68 5.71 5.21
CA ILE A 334 -18.87 6.81 4.68
C ILE A 334 -18.50 7.78 5.81
N LYS A 335 -19.49 8.23 6.59
CA LYS A 335 -19.30 9.14 7.72
C LYS A 335 -18.36 8.57 8.78
N SER A 336 -18.50 7.28 9.10
CA SER A 336 -17.64 6.60 10.07
C SER A 336 -16.21 6.41 9.55
N THR A 337 -16.05 6.11 8.26
CA THR A 337 -14.75 6.00 7.58
C THR A 337 -14.03 7.35 7.55
N GLU A 338 -14.72 8.43 7.17
CA GLU A 338 -14.18 9.80 7.19
C GLU A 338 -13.71 10.18 8.59
N SER A 339 -14.54 9.90 9.60
CA SER A 339 -14.17 10.12 10.99
C SER A 339 -12.92 9.33 11.41
N LEU A 340 -12.79 8.07 10.99
CA LEU A 340 -11.61 7.27 11.30
C LEU A 340 -10.35 7.83 10.63
N LEU A 341 -10.45 8.28 9.39
CA LEU A 341 -9.33 8.91 8.67
C LEU A 341 -8.85 10.17 9.38
N VAL A 342 -9.77 11.04 9.82
CA VAL A 342 -9.43 12.24 10.60
C VAL A 342 -8.81 11.87 11.95
N PHE A 343 -9.39 10.89 12.66
CA PHE A 343 -8.81 10.41 13.91
C PHE A 343 -7.37 9.92 13.71
N LEU A 344 -7.15 9.07 12.70
CA LEU A 344 -5.84 8.48 12.43
C LEU A 344 -4.82 9.53 12.00
N GLY A 345 -5.22 10.50 11.17
CA GLY A 345 -4.34 11.61 10.79
C GLY A 345 -3.87 12.42 11.99
N GLU A 346 -4.78 12.77 12.90
CA GLU A 346 -4.43 13.44 14.16
C GLU A 346 -3.55 12.56 15.05
N ALA A 347 -3.88 11.27 15.16
CA ALA A 347 -3.17 10.33 16.01
C ALA A 347 -1.73 10.06 15.54
N PHE A 348 -1.51 9.87 14.24
CA PHE A 348 -0.16 9.71 13.67
C PHE A 348 0.66 11.00 13.78
N THR A 349 0.03 12.17 13.62
CA THR A 349 0.68 13.46 13.85
C THR A 349 1.15 13.58 15.30
N ALA A 350 0.27 13.27 16.26
CA ALA A 350 0.62 13.28 17.68
C ALA A 350 1.71 12.24 18.00
N TYR A 351 1.63 11.04 17.44
CA TYR A 351 2.65 9.99 17.62
C TYR A 351 4.03 10.41 17.11
N ARG A 352 4.12 11.01 15.92
CA ARG A 352 5.39 11.52 15.38
C ARG A 352 6.01 12.58 16.29
N ARG A 353 5.20 13.53 16.76
CA ARG A 353 5.66 14.63 17.61
C ARG A 353 6.04 14.16 19.02
N ASP A 354 5.12 13.48 19.70
CA ASP A 354 5.19 13.25 21.15
C ASP A 354 6.00 12.01 21.51
N ILE A 355 6.15 11.06 20.59
CA ILE A 355 6.79 9.77 20.85
C ILE A 355 8.08 9.61 20.04
N LEU A 356 8.07 9.97 18.76
CA LEU A 356 9.27 9.84 17.93
C LEU A 356 10.16 11.09 17.95
N GLY A 357 9.66 12.23 18.45
CA GLY A 357 10.39 13.50 18.47
C GLY A 357 10.64 14.06 17.05
N ILE A 358 9.83 13.67 16.08
CA ILE A 358 9.92 14.13 14.69
C ILE A 358 8.97 15.33 14.54
N HIS A 359 9.52 16.49 14.18
CA HIS A 359 8.79 17.76 14.00
C HIS A 359 8.33 17.98 12.57
#